data_AF-A0A2V8HU85-F1
#
_entry.id   AF-A0A2V8HU85-F1
#
_cell.length_a   1.000
_cell.length_b   1.000
_cell.length_c   1.000
_cell.angle_alpha   90.00
_cell.angle_beta   90.00
_cell.angle_gamma   90.00
#
_symmetry.space_group_name_H-M   'P 1'
#
loop_
_entity.id
_entity.type
_entity.pdbx_description
1 polymer ?
#
loop_
_entity_poly.entity_id
_entity_poly.type
_entity_poly.pdbx_seq_one_letter_code
_entity_poly.pdbx_strand_id
1 'polypeptide(L)'
;MPSVYDRFNLVTDFQIRGDQVRAIPELVEGLNRGDKHQVLLGVTGSGKTFTMAQVVATVNRPTLVMAHNKTLAAQLYQEFKRFFPGN
;
A
#
# COMPACT_ATOMS: atom_id res chain seq x y z
N MET A 1 -15.27 4.77 18.88
CA MET A 1 -14.07 5.55 19.23
C MET A 1 -13.08 5.40 18.08
N PRO A 2 -12.64 6.47 17.40
CA PRO A 2 -11.55 6.36 16.45
C PRO A 2 -10.26 6.05 17.23
N SER A 3 -9.51 5.07 16.73
CA SER A 3 -8.36 4.49 17.40
C SER A 3 -7.21 5.49 17.61
N VAL A 4 -6.43 5.30 18.68
CA VAL A 4 -5.24 6.08 19.10
C VAL A 4 -4.02 5.85 18.17
N TYR A 5 -4.24 5.50 16.90
CA TYR A 5 -3.15 5.28 15.94
C TYR A 5 -3.05 6.48 15.02
N ASP A 6 -1.86 7.07 14.96
CA ASP A 6 -1.50 8.10 14.00
C ASP A 6 -1.92 7.66 12.59
N ARG A 7 -2.51 8.59 11.85
CA ARG A 7 -2.88 8.39 10.45
C ARG A 7 -1.63 7.98 9.67
N PHE A 8 -1.72 6.96 8.81
CA PHE A 8 -0.62 6.67 7.89
C PHE A 8 -0.34 7.90 7.01
N ASN A 9 0.85 8.47 7.14
CA ASN A 9 1.26 9.64 6.37
C ASN A 9 2.25 9.23 5.28
N LEU A 10 1.73 9.10 4.05
CA LEU A 10 2.53 8.74 2.89
C LEU A 10 3.39 9.94 2.44
N VAL A 11 4.72 9.82 2.57
CA VAL A 11 5.70 10.78 2.10
C VAL A 11 6.38 10.23 0.85
N THR A 12 6.30 10.95 -0.27
CA THR A 12 6.92 10.52 -1.52
C THR A 12 7.08 11.69 -2.49
N ASP A 13 8.08 11.60 -3.36
CA ASP A 13 8.20 12.44 -4.56
C ASP A 13 7.54 11.78 -5.80
N PHE A 14 7.07 10.54 -5.65
CA PHE A 14 6.41 9.82 -6.74
C PHE A 14 5.00 10.31 -6.96
N GLN A 15 4.62 10.40 -8.23
CA GLN A 15 3.25 10.67 -8.64
C GLN A 15 2.63 9.37 -9.14
N ILE A 16 1.33 9.21 -8.86
CA ILE A 16 0.52 8.13 -9.41
C ILE A 16 0.49 8.28 -10.93
N ARG A 17 0.83 7.22 -11.66
CA ARG A 17 0.90 7.23 -13.12
C ARG A 17 0.46 5.89 -13.71
N GLY A 18 0.06 5.92 -14.99
CA GLY A 18 -0.36 4.73 -15.73
C GLY A 18 -1.51 3.98 -15.04
N ASP A 19 -1.42 2.65 -14.99
CA ASP A 19 -2.46 1.79 -14.42
C ASP A 19 -2.72 2.02 -12.93
N GLN A 20 -1.79 2.67 -12.21
CA GLN A 20 -1.95 2.97 -10.79
C GLN A 20 -3.16 3.90 -10.54
N VAL A 21 -3.45 4.82 -11.48
CA VAL A 21 -4.57 5.77 -11.39
C VAL A 21 -5.91 5.05 -11.24
N ARG A 22 -6.04 3.88 -11.88
CA ARG A 22 -7.24 3.04 -11.81
C ARG A 22 -7.16 2.01 -10.69
N ALA A 23 -6.01 1.33 -10.55
CA ALA A 23 -5.86 0.23 -9.61
C ALA A 23 -6.04 0.64 -8.14
N ILE A 24 -5.60 1.85 -7.75
CA ILE A 24 -5.69 2.31 -6.36
C ILE A 24 -7.15 2.50 -5.94
N PRO A 25 -7.99 3.30 -6.65
CA PRO A 25 -9.42 3.41 -6.34
C PRO A 25 -10.14 2.08 -6.31
N GLU A 26 -9.92 1.20 -7.29
CA GLU A 26 -10.60 -0.10 -7.37
C GLU A 26 -10.33 -0.97 -6.12
N LEU A 27 -9.06 -1.03 -5.68
CA LEU A 27 -8.68 -1.77 -4.47
C LEU A 27 -9.28 -1.15 -3.20
N VAL A 28 -9.27 0.17 -3.10
CA VAL A 28 -9.85 0.91 -1.96
C VAL A 28 -11.36 0.68 -1.88
N GLU A 29 -12.06 0.76 -3.01
CA GLU A 29 -13.49 0.49 -3.08
C GLU A 29 -13.83 -0.94 -2.69
N GLY A 30 -13.09 -1.93 -3.18
CA GLY A 30 -13.29 -3.32 -2.78
C GLY A 30 -13.11 -3.53 -1.27
N LEU A 31 -12.10 -2.87 -0.67
CA LEU A 31 -11.88 -2.93 0.78
C LEU A 31 -12.98 -2.23 1.58
N ASN A 32 -13.65 -1.23 1.01
CA ASN A 32 -14.77 -0.53 1.62
C ASN A 32 -16.10 -1.28 1.44
N ARG A 33 -16.27 -2.02 0.34
CA ARG A 33 -17.40 -2.94 0.14
C ARG A 33 -17.31 -4.18 1.04
N GLY A 34 -16.12 -4.48 1.57
CA GLY A 34 -15.89 -5.66 2.41
C GLY A 34 -15.48 -6.91 1.61
N ASP A 35 -14.97 -6.72 0.39
CA ASP A 35 -14.47 -7.82 -0.44
C ASP A 35 -13.31 -8.51 0.28
N LYS A 36 -13.49 -9.80 0.62
CA LYS A 36 -12.51 -10.58 1.41
C LYS A 36 -11.20 -10.82 0.67
N HIS A 37 -11.26 -10.92 -0.66
CA HIS A 37 -10.13 -11.28 -1.50
C HIS A 37 -10.09 -10.37 -2.73
N GLN A 38 -8.92 -9.81 -3.01
CA GLN A 38 -8.65 -8.97 -4.17
C GLN A 38 -7.24 -9.26 -4.69
N VAL A 39 -7.02 -9.09 -5.98
CA VAL A 39 -5.73 -9.38 -6.63
C VAL A 39 -5.29 -8.16 -7.43
N LEU A 40 -4.13 -7.60 -7.10
CA LEU A 40 -3.46 -6.59 -7.93
C LEU A 40 -2.61 -7.29 -8.99
N LEU A 41 -3.13 -7.42 -10.21
CA LEU A 41 -2.36 -7.94 -11.33
C LEU A 41 -1.47 -6.82 -11.90
N GLY A 42 -0.16 -6.89 -11.64
CA GLY A 42 0.79 -5.89 -12.12
C GLY A 42 2.11 -6.50 -12.58
N VAL A 43 2.61 -6.04 -13.73
CA VAL A 43 3.91 -6.45 -14.29
C VAL A 43 5.08 -6.04 -13.38
N THR A 44 6.26 -6.63 -13.58
CA THR A 44 7.47 -6.22 -12.86
C THR A 44 7.84 -4.78 -13.23
N GLY A 45 8.25 -3.97 -12.24
CA GLY A 45 8.59 -2.56 -12.45
C GLY A 45 7.40 -1.58 -12.46
N SER A 46 6.15 -2.04 -12.37
CA SER A 46 4.97 -1.14 -12.35
C SER A 46 4.74 -0.38 -11.04
N GLY A 47 5.65 -0.49 -10.06
CA GLY A 47 5.53 0.19 -8.78
C GLY A 47 4.49 -0.40 -7.82
N LYS A 48 4.31 -1.74 -7.82
CA LYS A 48 3.32 -2.41 -6.94
C LYS A 48 3.41 -2.01 -5.46
N THR A 49 4.61 -1.85 -4.92
CA THR A 49 4.77 -1.41 -3.53
C THR A 49 4.19 -0.01 -3.31
N PHE A 50 4.44 0.91 -4.25
CA PHE A 50 3.91 2.27 -4.19
C PHE A 50 2.38 2.28 -4.30
N THR A 51 1.82 1.50 -5.23
CA THR A 51 0.36 1.28 -5.32
C THR A 51 -0.22 0.83 -3.99
N MET A 52 0.38 -0.20 -3.37
CA MET A 52 -0.11 -0.71 -2.08
C MET A 52 0.09 0.28 -0.93
N ALA A 53 1.18 1.06 -0.92
CA ALA A 53 1.39 2.12 0.06
C ALA A 53 0.28 3.19 -0.04
N GLN A 54 -0.10 3.61 -1.25
CA GLN A 54 -1.22 4.52 -1.43
C GLN A 54 -2.54 3.93 -0.93
N VAL A 55 -2.81 2.65 -1.20
CA VAL A 55 -3.99 1.95 -0.70
C VAL A 55 -4.00 1.94 0.83
N VAL A 56 -2.89 1.54 1.48
CA VAL A 56 -2.75 1.50 2.94
C VAL A 56 -2.98 2.88 3.56
N ALA A 57 -2.37 3.93 3.02
CA ALA A 57 -2.56 5.31 3.48
C ALA A 57 -4.01 5.78 3.34
N THR A 58 -4.69 5.35 2.28
CA THR A 58 -6.06 5.77 1.98
C THR A 58 -7.07 5.06 2.89
N VAL A 59 -6.96 3.75 3.07
CA VAL A 59 -7.87 3.00 3.94
C VAL A 59 -7.56 3.18 5.42
N ASN A 60 -6.30 3.52 5.73
CA ASN A 60 -5.79 3.80 7.06
C ASN A 60 -6.12 2.72 8.10
N ARG A 61 -5.78 1.47 7.76
CA ARG A 61 -5.99 0.27 8.59
C ARG A 61 -4.63 -0.37 8.90
N PRO A 62 -4.39 -0.86 10.12
CA PRO A 62 -3.20 -1.67 10.42
C PRO A 62 -3.06 -2.81 9.41
N THR A 63 -1.89 -2.92 8.79
CA THR A 63 -1.67 -3.80 7.64
C THR A 63 -0.47 -4.71 7.88
N LEU A 64 -0.63 -6.00 7.60
CA LEU A 64 0.46 -6.99 7.59
C LEU A 64 0.88 -7.28 6.15
N VAL A 65 2.15 -7.04 5.85
CA VAL A 65 2.76 -7.40 4.55
C VAL A 65 3.56 -8.68 4.72
N MET A 66 3.18 -9.74 4.00
CA MET A 66 3.87 -11.03 4.04
C MET A 66 4.70 -11.23 2.77
N ALA A 67 5.95 -11.65 2.94
CA ALA A 67 6.85 -12.00 1.85
C ALA A 67 7.32 -13.45 1.99
N HIS A 68 7.51 -14.12 0.85
CA HIS A 68 7.91 -15.52 0.79
C HIS A 68 9.38 -15.78 1.18
N ASN A 69 10.21 -14.73 1.30
CA ASN A 69 11.60 -14.85 1.72
C ASN A 69 12.09 -13.59 2.45
N LYS A 70 13.21 -13.74 3.18
CA LYS A 70 13.79 -12.69 4.04
C LYS A 70 14.35 -11.51 3.25
N THR A 71 14.92 -11.76 2.07
CA THR A 71 15.49 -10.70 1.22
C THR A 71 14.41 -9.74 0.73
N LEU A 72 13.30 -10.28 0.22
CA LEU A 72 12.16 -9.49 -0.20
C LEU A 72 11.48 -8.79 0.99
N ALA A 73 11.39 -9.47 2.13
CA ALA A 73 10.87 -8.84 3.35
C ALA A 73 11.69 -7.60 3.74
N ALA A 74 13.03 -7.70 3.71
CA ALA A 74 13.92 -6.58 3.99
C ALA A 74 13.79 -5.44 2.97
N GLN A 75 13.67 -5.77 1.68
CA GLN A 75 13.44 -4.77 0.63
C GLN A 75 12.11 -4.03 0.85
N LEU A 76 11.01 -4.75 1.04
CA LEU A 76 9.70 -4.16 1.29
C LEU A 76 9.71 -3.31 2.54
N TYR A 77 10.34 -3.78 3.63
CA TYR A 77 10.52 -2.98 4.84
C TYR A 77 11.21 -1.64 4.55
N GLN A 78 12.30 -1.63 3.79
CA GLN A 78 13.01 -0.39 3.43
C GLN A 78 12.17 0.53 2.53
N GLU A 79 11.39 -0.02 1.60
CA GLU A 79 10.46 0.75 0.77
C GLU A 79 9.36 1.39 1.61
N PHE A 80 8.67 0.60 2.44
CA PHE A 80 7.60 1.09 3.32
C PHE A 80 8.11 2.09 4.36
N LYS A 81 9.30 1.88 4.94
CA LYS A 81 9.91 2.85 5.87
C LYS A 81 10.20 4.20 5.21
N ARG A 82 10.56 4.21 3.92
CA ARG A 82 10.73 5.45 3.15
C ARG A 82 9.40 6.14 2.88
N PHE A 83 8.36 5.36 2.57
CA PHE A 83 7.02 5.89 2.33
C PHE A 83 6.32 6.37 3.60
N PHE A 84 6.60 5.78 4.76
CA PHE A 84 5.98 6.09 6.04
C PHE A 84 7.04 6.35 7.13
N PRO A 85 7.83 7.44 7.03
CA PRO A 85 8.95 7.68 7.94
C PRO A 85 8.52 8.01 9.38
N GLY A 86 7.25 8.38 9.58
CA GLY A 86 6.68 8.74 10.88
C GLY A 86 5.75 7.70 11.48
N ASN A 87 5.74 6.47 10.96
CA ASN A 87 4.91 5.37 11.44
C ASN A 87 5.73 4.12 11.79
#